data_AF-A0A2R6C908-F1
#
_entry.id   AF-A0A2R6C908-F1
#
_cell.length_a   1.000
_cell.length_b   1.000
_cell.length_c   1.000
_cell.angle_alpha   90.00
_cell.angle_beta   90.00
_cell.angle_gamma   90.00
#
_symmetry.space_group_name_H-M   'P 1'
#
loop_
_entity.id
_entity.type
_entity.pdbx_description
1 polymer ?
#
loop_
_entity_poly.entity_id
_entity_poly.type
_entity_poly.pdbx_seq_one_letter_code
_entity_poly.pdbx_strand_id
1 'polypeptide(L)'
;MKSFSDALKDGSVKLRDYVERAAQTGALDDRLFAVDLSKADAVDAAEFFDRTELVKNLETLVRQVLRRVSQGSGNAVYLLDTVMGGGKSHTLVYLYLLFQKRPLANSRRELREILRDEELGGVPDAEVVVFDGMNADPSLPFEEQPNIARFFKDGGGKDDVARSIEAVGKPVVFLVDEVLAYLAKRKEMWVSDLAFIRTLAEAVADTANSVFVATVPSDTSNQEGYKRLVAAFKEIKRKAEPDSPAEPG
;
A
#
# COMPACT_ATOMS: atom_id res chain seq x y z
N MET A 1 21.30 -29.63 18.37
CA MET A 1 20.36 -28.72 17.69
C MET A 1 19.13 -29.56 17.33
N LYS A 2 17.95 -29.26 17.87
CA LYS A 2 16.73 -30.03 17.56
C LYS A 2 16.37 -29.83 16.09
N SER A 3 15.94 -30.88 15.39
CA SER A 3 15.43 -30.72 14.02
C SER A 3 14.03 -30.09 14.06
N PHE A 4 13.65 -29.39 12.99
CA PHE A 4 12.31 -28.82 12.84
C PHE A 4 11.21 -29.89 12.94
N SER A 5 11.50 -31.11 12.45
CA SER A 5 10.59 -32.25 12.54
C SER A 5 10.37 -32.71 13.98
N ASP A 6 11.41 -32.67 14.81
CA ASP A 6 11.31 -33.02 16.24
C ASP A 6 10.55 -31.96 17.03
N ALA A 7 10.71 -30.68 16.66
CA ALA A 7 10.02 -29.55 17.28
C ALA A 7 8.52 -29.47 16.95
N LEU A 8 8.10 -30.00 15.79
CA LEU A 8 6.69 -30.16 15.44
C LEU A 8 6.03 -31.30 16.24
N LYS A 9 6.75 -32.41 16.44
CA LYS A 9 6.23 -33.59 17.15
C LYS A 9 6.08 -33.39 18.65
N ASP A 10 6.96 -32.62 19.26
CA ASP A 10 6.90 -32.31 20.71
C ASP A 10 6.00 -31.10 21.03
N GLY A 11 5.38 -30.49 20.01
CA GLY A 11 4.46 -29.36 20.15
C GLY A 11 5.14 -28.04 20.52
N SER A 12 6.48 -27.99 20.53
CA SER A 12 7.23 -26.75 20.76
C SER A 12 7.12 -25.75 19.61
N VAL A 13 6.76 -26.23 18.41
CA VAL A 13 6.37 -25.43 17.26
C VAL A 13 4.94 -25.80 16.88
N LYS A 14 4.02 -24.83 16.94
CA LYS A 14 2.67 -24.97 16.39
C LYS A 14 2.66 -24.44 14.96
N LEU A 15 2.17 -25.24 14.03
CA LEU A 15 1.86 -24.77 12.69
C LEU A 15 0.63 -23.86 12.79
N ARG A 16 0.59 -22.81 11.96
CA ARG A 16 -0.62 -21.99 11.85
C ARG A 16 -1.74 -22.85 11.25
N ASP A 17 -2.98 -22.64 11.68
CA ASP A 17 -4.16 -23.42 11.30
C ASP A 17 -4.35 -23.58 9.78
N TYR A 18 -3.84 -22.66 8.97
CA TYR A 18 -3.90 -22.78 7.51
C TYR A 18 -2.89 -23.79 6.94
N VAL A 19 -1.70 -23.92 7.56
CA VAL A 19 -0.71 -24.93 7.19
C VAL A 19 -1.23 -26.30 7.60
N GLU A 20 -1.88 -26.38 8.76
CA GLU A 20 -2.58 -27.60 9.19
C GLU A 20 -3.71 -27.96 8.23
N ARG A 21 -4.55 -26.98 7.84
CA ARG A 21 -5.60 -27.18 6.83
C ARG A 21 -5.06 -27.57 5.46
N ALA A 22 -3.97 -26.95 5.00
CA ALA A 22 -3.33 -27.30 3.73
C ALA A 22 -2.71 -28.70 3.77
N ALA A 23 -2.10 -29.08 4.89
CA ALA A 23 -1.58 -30.43 5.11
C ALA A 23 -2.69 -31.48 5.16
N GLN A 24 -3.88 -31.14 5.68
CA GLN A 24 -5.04 -32.02 5.75
C GLN A 24 -5.79 -32.14 4.41
N THR A 25 -5.90 -31.05 3.66
CA THR A 25 -6.70 -31.00 2.42
C THR A 25 -5.88 -31.24 1.15
N GLY A 26 -4.55 -31.17 1.23
CA GLY A 26 -3.66 -31.29 0.06
C GLY A 26 -3.77 -30.14 -0.94
N ALA A 27 -4.61 -29.13 -0.66
CA ALA A 27 -4.83 -27.97 -1.52
C ALA A 27 -4.13 -26.74 -0.93
N LEU A 28 -3.01 -26.36 -1.53
CA LEU A 28 -2.48 -25.00 -1.40
C LEU A 28 -3.21 -24.17 -2.46
N ASP A 29 -4.09 -23.28 -2.02
CA ASP A 29 -4.75 -22.35 -2.94
C ASP A 29 -3.77 -21.21 -3.27
N ASP A 30 -3.27 -21.17 -4.51
CA ASP A 30 -2.34 -20.13 -4.97
C ASP A 30 -2.93 -18.71 -4.87
N ARG A 31 -4.27 -18.58 -4.79
CA ARG A 31 -4.97 -17.30 -4.50
C ARG A 31 -4.69 -16.77 -3.08
N LEU A 32 -4.14 -17.60 -2.19
CA LEU A 32 -3.77 -17.23 -0.82
C LEU A 32 -2.57 -16.28 -0.76
N PHE A 33 -1.76 -16.23 -1.82
CA PHE A 33 -0.55 -15.41 -1.87
C PHE A 33 -0.62 -14.31 -2.93
N ALA A 34 -1.37 -14.54 -4.02
CA ALA A 34 -1.65 -13.55 -5.05
C ALA A 34 -3.05 -12.96 -4.86
N VAL A 35 -3.17 -11.99 -3.95
CA VAL A 35 -4.42 -11.26 -3.77
C VAL A 35 -4.43 -10.04 -4.68
N ASP A 36 -5.34 -10.05 -5.63
CA ASP A 36 -5.69 -8.92 -6.48
C ASP A 36 -6.35 -7.82 -5.63
N LEU A 37 -5.76 -6.62 -5.61
CA LEU A 37 -6.26 -5.51 -4.80
C LEU A 37 -7.72 -5.15 -5.15
N SER A 38 -8.14 -5.35 -6.40
CA SER A 38 -9.53 -5.12 -6.83
C SER A 38 -10.54 -6.06 -6.16
N LYS A 39 -10.06 -7.16 -5.56
CA LYS A 39 -10.88 -8.16 -4.85
C LYS A 39 -10.69 -8.12 -3.35
N ALA A 40 -9.98 -7.11 -2.82
CA ALA A 40 -9.67 -7.01 -1.40
C ALA A 40 -10.92 -6.98 -0.51
N ASP A 41 -12.06 -6.50 -1.02
CA ASP A 41 -13.35 -6.54 -0.32
C ASP A 41 -13.91 -7.94 -0.08
N ALA A 42 -13.59 -8.89 -0.97
CA ALA A 42 -14.04 -10.28 -0.86
C ALA A 42 -13.12 -11.13 0.04
N VAL A 43 -12.00 -10.57 0.51
CA VAL A 43 -11.05 -11.26 1.37
C VAL A 43 -11.61 -11.34 2.80
N ASP A 44 -11.56 -12.53 3.39
CA ASP A 44 -11.78 -12.69 4.83
C ASP A 44 -10.62 -12.04 5.58
N ALA A 45 -10.89 -10.88 6.16
CA ALA A 45 -9.88 -10.08 6.83
C ALA A 45 -9.31 -10.76 8.08
N ALA A 46 -10.11 -11.58 8.77
CA ALA A 46 -9.64 -12.29 9.94
C ALA A 46 -8.61 -13.33 9.51
N GLU A 47 -9.00 -14.19 8.57
CA GLU A 47 -8.12 -15.20 8.01
C GLU A 47 -6.87 -14.60 7.35
N PHE A 48 -7.00 -13.47 6.65
CA PHE A 48 -5.86 -12.77 6.06
C PHE A 48 -4.86 -12.32 7.12
N PHE A 49 -5.29 -11.57 8.15
CA PHE A 49 -4.40 -11.15 9.23
C PHE A 49 -3.77 -12.32 9.99
N ASP A 50 -4.50 -13.42 10.19
CA ASP A 50 -3.96 -14.61 10.88
C ASP A 50 -2.91 -15.36 10.05
N ARG A 51 -2.87 -15.15 8.74
CA ARG A 51 -1.90 -15.76 7.82
C ARG A 51 -0.74 -14.83 7.47
N THR A 52 -0.93 -13.51 7.57
CA THR A 52 0.12 -12.53 7.28
C THR A 52 1.04 -12.35 8.47
N GLU A 53 2.34 -12.54 8.24
CA GLU A 53 3.36 -12.13 9.21
C GLU A 53 3.82 -10.71 8.91
N LEU A 54 3.82 -9.85 9.93
CA LEU A 54 4.44 -8.52 9.86
C LEU A 54 5.97 -8.69 9.91
N VAL A 55 6.54 -9.10 8.78
CA VAL A 55 7.99 -9.05 8.60
C VAL A 55 8.46 -7.60 8.61
N LYS A 56 9.73 -7.38 9.02
CA LYS A 56 10.31 -6.06 9.28
C LYS A 56 9.93 -4.97 8.26
N ASN A 57 9.96 -5.28 6.97
CA ASN A 57 9.65 -4.32 5.92
C ASN A 57 8.17 -3.90 5.91
N LEU A 58 7.26 -4.88 6.01
CA LEU A 58 5.82 -4.61 6.07
C LEU A 58 5.47 -3.89 7.38
N GLU A 59 6.03 -4.33 8.50
CA GLU A 59 5.85 -3.67 9.80
C GLU A 59 6.29 -2.20 9.75
N THR A 60 7.47 -1.93 9.18
CA THR A 60 8.00 -0.58 9.02
C THR A 60 7.07 0.28 8.18
N LEU A 61 6.60 -0.24 7.04
CA LEU A 61 5.66 0.49 6.19
C LEU A 61 4.35 0.79 6.91
N VAL A 62 3.78 -0.20 7.63
CA VAL A 62 2.54 -0.04 8.40
C VAL A 62 2.70 1.03 9.47
N ARG A 63 3.80 1.03 10.23
CA ARG A 63 4.14 2.06 11.23
C ARG A 63 4.15 3.45 10.61
N GLN A 64 4.88 3.62 9.51
CA GLN A 64 5.02 4.92 8.87
C GLN A 64 3.70 5.42 8.24
N VAL A 65 2.94 4.53 7.60
CA VAL A 65 1.61 4.85 7.07
C VAL A 65 0.66 5.25 8.19
N LEU A 66 0.65 4.53 9.32
CA LEU A 66 -0.19 4.89 10.49
C LEU A 66 0.22 6.25 11.07
N ARG A 67 1.52 6.54 11.22
CA ARG A 67 2.01 7.87 11.64
C ARG A 67 1.51 8.97 10.71
N ARG A 68 1.70 8.81 9.39
CA ARG A 68 1.27 9.80 8.39
C ARG A 68 -0.23 10.04 8.43
N VAL A 69 -1.02 8.99 8.40
CA VAL A 69 -2.49 9.09 8.35
C VAL A 69 -3.06 9.63 9.67
N SER A 70 -2.43 9.35 10.81
CA SER A 70 -2.94 9.76 12.13
C SER A 70 -2.43 11.12 12.61
N GLN A 71 -1.15 11.42 12.37
CA GLN A 71 -0.45 12.59 12.94
C GLN A 71 0.05 13.57 11.87
N GLY A 72 -0.07 13.22 10.58
CA GLY A 72 0.46 14.01 9.46
C GLY A 72 1.98 14.01 9.33
N SER A 73 2.68 13.20 10.12
CA SER A 73 4.14 13.13 10.18
C SER A 73 4.70 12.00 9.31
N GLY A 74 5.90 12.20 8.78
CA GLY A 74 6.60 11.22 7.96
C GLY A 74 6.17 11.22 6.49
N ASN A 75 6.60 10.17 5.78
CA ASN A 75 6.50 10.11 4.33
C ASN A 75 5.06 9.99 3.85
N ALA A 76 4.71 10.83 2.88
CA ALA A 76 3.42 10.83 2.22
C ALA A 76 3.36 9.92 0.99
N VAL A 77 4.52 9.60 0.38
CA VAL A 77 4.59 8.94 -0.92
C VAL A 77 5.55 7.75 -0.89
N TYR A 78 5.01 6.57 -1.13
CA TYR A 78 5.72 5.30 -1.18
C TYR A 78 5.63 4.71 -2.57
N LEU A 79 6.78 4.31 -3.11
CA LEU A 79 6.88 3.52 -4.33
C LEU A 79 7.58 2.22 -3.94
N LEU A 80 6.81 1.13 -3.88
CA LEU A 80 7.26 -0.19 -3.47
C LEU A 80 7.89 -0.90 -4.67
N ASP A 81 9.21 -1.06 -4.62
CA ASP A 81 9.99 -1.82 -5.60
C ASP A 81 10.36 -3.22 -5.08
N THR A 82 10.93 -4.03 -5.95
CA THR A 82 10.97 -5.50 -5.83
C THR A 82 12.17 -6.06 -5.13
N VAL A 83 12.99 -5.20 -4.53
CA VAL A 83 14.05 -5.63 -3.63
C VAL A 83 13.46 -6.26 -2.34
N MET A 84 12.14 -6.13 -2.12
CA MET A 84 11.43 -6.60 -0.92
C MET A 84 10.69 -7.95 -1.02
N GLY A 85 10.84 -8.71 -2.12
CA GLY A 85 10.17 -10.01 -2.27
C GLY A 85 8.69 -9.90 -2.70
N GLY A 86 8.10 -11.02 -3.15
CA GLY A 86 6.87 -11.09 -3.97
C GLY A 86 5.53 -10.65 -3.36
N GLY A 87 5.51 -9.82 -2.31
CA GLY A 87 4.31 -9.50 -1.51
C GLY A 87 3.74 -8.09 -1.68
N LYS A 88 3.91 -7.41 -2.82
CA LYS A 88 3.46 -6.02 -3.00
C LYS A 88 1.94 -5.87 -3.00
N SER A 89 1.23 -6.64 -3.82
CA SER A 89 -0.23 -6.64 -3.80
C SER A 89 -0.76 -7.12 -2.44
N HIS A 90 -0.08 -8.10 -1.82
CA HIS A 90 -0.36 -8.52 -0.44
C HIS A 90 -0.18 -7.37 0.57
N THR A 91 0.84 -6.53 0.40
CA THR A 91 1.09 -5.33 1.22
C THR A 91 -0.03 -4.30 1.03
N LEU A 92 -0.43 -4.02 -0.22
CA LEU A 92 -1.55 -3.12 -0.47
C LEU A 92 -2.86 -3.67 0.11
N VAL A 93 -3.11 -4.97 0.03
CA VAL A 93 -4.28 -5.61 0.64
C VAL A 93 -4.23 -5.53 2.18
N TYR A 94 -3.04 -5.69 2.78
CA TYR A 94 -2.89 -5.49 4.22
C TYR A 94 -3.26 -4.06 4.62
N LEU A 95 -2.76 -3.05 3.90
CA LEU A 95 -3.11 -1.65 4.14
C LEU A 95 -4.60 -1.38 3.87
N TYR A 96 -5.18 -1.98 2.84
CA TYR A 96 -6.61 -1.90 2.56
C TYR A 96 -7.43 -2.38 3.75
N LEU A 97 -7.16 -3.59 4.23
CA LEU A 97 -7.88 -4.20 5.35
C LEU A 97 -7.61 -3.48 6.68
N LEU A 98 -6.40 -2.93 6.87
CA LEU A 98 -6.04 -2.12 8.04
C LEU A 98 -7.05 -0.99 8.24
N PHE A 99 -7.34 -0.23 7.18
CA PHE A 99 -8.25 0.92 7.22
C PHE A 99 -9.72 0.58 6.98
N GLN A 100 -10.05 -0.49 6.25
CA GLN A 100 -11.43 -0.88 5.97
C GLN A 100 -12.05 -1.76 7.07
N LYS A 101 -11.23 -2.52 7.82
CA LYS A 101 -11.67 -3.43 8.87
C LYS A 101 -11.13 -3.01 10.24
N ARG A 102 -11.24 -1.71 10.53
CA ARG A 102 -10.64 -1.04 11.71
C ARG A 102 -10.92 -1.76 13.04
N PRO A 103 -12.15 -2.21 13.36
CA PRO A 103 -12.37 -2.88 14.64
C PRO A 103 -11.53 -4.15 14.81
N LEU A 104 -11.40 -4.93 13.72
CA LEU A 104 -10.58 -6.13 13.69
C LEU A 104 -9.09 -5.78 13.73
N ALA A 105 -8.66 -4.78 12.96
CA ALA A 105 -7.28 -4.31 12.97
C ALA A 105 -6.83 -3.88 14.39
N ASN A 106 -7.66 -3.08 15.08
CA ASN A 106 -7.41 -2.63 16.45
C ASN A 106 -7.44 -3.78 17.49
N SER A 107 -8.03 -4.94 17.17
CA SER A 107 -8.04 -6.10 18.06
C SER A 107 -6.84 -7.03 17.88
N ARG A 108 -6.03 -6.88 16.82
CA ARG A 108 -4.84 -7.70 16.57
C ARG A 108 -3.69 -7.30 17.50
N ARG A 109 -2.98 -8.29 18.05
CA ARG A 109 -1.92 -8.05 19.05
C ARG A 109 -0.78 -7.22 18.47
N GLU A 110 -0.29 -7.62 17.31
CA GLU A 110 0.84 -7.01 16.60
C GLU A 110 0.52 -5.55 16.24
N LEU A 111 -0.71 -5.27 15.79
CA LEU A 111 -1.16 -3.90 15.50
C LEU A 111 -1.33 -3.06 16.77
N ARG A 112 -1.81 -3.63 17.89
CA ARG A 112 -1.86 -2.91 19.17
C ARG A 112 -0.47 -2.55 19.68
N GLU A 113 0.52 -3.41 19.46
CA GLU A 113 1.91 -3.11 19.81
C GLU A 113 2.43 -1.95 18.98
N ILE A 114 2.24 -1.99 17.66
CA ILE A 114 2.55 -0.86 16.76
C ILE A 114 1.86 0.42 17.24
N LEU A 115 0.53 0.42 17.39
CA LEU A 115 -0.23 1.60 17.79
C LEU A 115 0.27 2.19 19.12
N ARG A 116 0.60 1.35 20.10
CA ARG A 116 1.15 1.81 21.38
C ARG A 116 2.53 2.45 21.20
N ASP A 117 3.43 1.79 20.47
CA ASP A 117 4.79 2.28 20.24
C ASP A 117 4.81 3.59 19.42
N GLU A 118 3.80 3.78 18.55
CA GLU A 118 3.59 4.99 17.76
C GLU A 118 2.76 6.07 18.50
N GLU A 119 2.35 5.81 19.74
CA GLU A 119 1.50 6.69 20.56
C GLU A 119 0.15 7.04 19.88
N LEU A 120 -0.44 6.08 19.19
CA LEU A 120 -1.70 6.20 18.46
C LEU A 120 -2.86 5.57 19.24
N GLY A 121 -3.97 6.29 19.33
CA GLY A 121 -5.19 5.81 20.00
C GLY A 121 -5.93 4.68 19.26
N GLY A 122 -5.52 4.37 18.04
CA GLY A 122 -6.13 3.35 17.18
C GLY A 122 -5.89 3.65 15.72
N VAL A 123 -6.27 2.71 14.85
CA VAL A 123 -6.29 2.95 13.40
C VAL A 123 -7.35 4.03 13.08
N PRO A 124 -7.00 5.16 12.44
CA PRO A 124 -7.92 6.26 12.17
C PRO A 124 -8.97 5.89 11.12
N ASP A 125 -10.07 6.65 11.06
CA ASP A 125 -11.03 6.52 9.97
C ASP A 125 -10.45 7.14 8.72
N ALA A 126 -10.29 6.37 7.64
CA ALA A 126 -9.69 6.85 6.41
C ALA A 126 -10.56 6.48 5.21
N GLU A 127 -10.53 7.32 4.19
CA GLU A 127 -10.97 6.95 2.86
C GLU A 127 -9.87 6.12 2.18
N VAL A 128 -10.19 4.92 1.74
CA VAL A 128 -9.24 4.12 0.95
C VAL A 128 -9.62 4.21 -0.52
N VAL A 129 -8.70 4.70 -1.35
CA VAL A 129 -8.87 4.84 -2.81
C VAL A 129 -7.98 3.81 -3.49
N VAL A 130 -8.58 2.91 -4.24
CA VAL A 130 -7.88 1.85 -4.96
C VAL A 130 -7.82 2.16 -6.44
N PHE A 131 -6.61 2.06 -7.00
CA PHE A 131 -6.37 2.04 -8.44
C PHE A 131 -5.61 0.77 -8.80
N ASP A 132 -6.22 -0.06 -9.65
CA ASP A 132 -5.61 -1.28 -10.15
C ASP A 132 -5.12 -1.05 -11.59
N GLY A 133 -3.81 -0.93 -11.75
CA GLY A 133 -3.22 -0.67 -13.06
C GLY A 133 -3.31 -1.84 -14.05
N MET A 134 -3.57 -3.06 -13.56
CA MET A 134 -3.81 -4.22 -14.41
C MET A 134 -5.22 -4.22 -15.01
N ASN A 135 -6.21 -3.68 -14.30
CA ASN A 135 -7.61 -3.67 -14.74
C ASN A 135 -8.16 -2.28 -15.10
N ALA A 136 -7.36 -1.22 -14.96
CA ALA A 136 -7.74 0.14 -15.37
C ALA A 136 -8.13 0.22 -16.85
N ASP A 137 -9.11 1.07 -17.16
CA ASP A 137 -9.62 1.26 -18.51
C ASP A 137 -8.53 1.92 -19.39
N PRO A 138 -8.00 1.22 -20.42
CA PRO A 138 -6.94 1.75 -21.27
C PRO A 138 -7.43 2.80 -22.27
N SER A 139 -8.73 3.13 -22.30
CA SER A 139 -9.28 4.24 -23.08
C SER A 139 -9.38 5.55 -22.30
N LEU A 140 -9.44 5.50 -20.96
CA LEU A 140 -9.58 6.68 -20.10
C LEU A 140 -8.22 7.16 -19.56
N PRO A 141 -7.88 8.46 -19.63
CA PRO A 141 -6.68 8.99 -18.98
C PRO A 141 -6.80 8.87 -17.44
N PHE A 142 -5.68 8.96 -16.73
CA PHE A 142 -5.61 8.61 -15.29
C PHE A 142 -6.61 9.41 -14.44
N GLU A 143 -6.71 10.70 -14.71
CA GLU A 143 -7.60 11.68 -14.11
C GLU A 143 -9.08 11.47 -14.44
N GLU A 144 -9.43 10.58 -15.37
CA GLU A 144 -10.83 10.23 -15.69
C GLU A 144 -11.21 8.83 -15.19
N GLN A 145 -10.28 8.10 -14.57
CA GLN A 145 -10.55 6.77 -14.03
C GLN A 145 -11.60 6.85 -12.91
N PRO A 146 -12.58 5.94 -12.82
CA PRO A 146 -13.76 6.09 -11.95
C PRO A 146 -13.46 6.46 -10.47
N ASN A 147 -12.42 5.87 -9.89
CA ASN A 147 -12.03 6.12 -8.48
C ASN A 147 -11.11 7.33 -8.29
N ILE A 148 -10.59 7.89 -9.40
CA ILE A 148 -9.62 8.99 -9.42
C ILE A 148 -10.28 10.31 -9.83
N ALA A 149 -11.25 10.27 -10.75
CA ALA A 149 -11.81 11.45 -11.40
C ALA A 149 -12.36 12.51 -10.44
N ARG A 150 -12.93 12.08 -9.31
CA ARG A 150 -13.43 12.99 -8.28
C ARG A 150 -12.38 13.93 -7.72
N PHE A 151 -11.09 13.58 -7.77
CA PHE A 151 -9.98 14.39 -7.27
C PHE A 151 -9.45 15.40 -8.29
N PHE A 152 -9.84 15.27 -9.56
CA PHE A 152 -9.41 16.14 -10.66
C PHE A 152 -10.56 17.00 -11.23
N LYS A 153 -11.79 16.81 -10.74
CA LYS A 153 -13.00 17.47 -11.27
C LYS A 153 -12.96 19.01 -11.21
N ASP A 154 -12.27 19.56 -10.21
CA ASP A 154 -12.21 21.00 -9.94
C ASP A 154 -10.94 21.65 -10.54
N GLY A 155 -10.12 20.87 -11.25
CA GLY A 155 -8.88 21.31 -11.87
C GLY A 155 -7.80 20.22 -11.87
N GLY A 156 -6.93 20.26 -12.88
CA GLY A 156 -5.81 19.33 -13.04
C GLY A 156 -4.53 19.74 -12.31
N GLY A 157 -4.53 20.86 -11.58
CA GLY A 157 -3.37 21.38 -10.86
C GLY A 157 -3.23 20.76 -9.47
N LYS A 158 -2.00 20.69 -8.98
CA LYS A 158 -1.67 20.15 -7.64
C LYS A 158 -2.53 20.74 -6.52
N ASP A 159 -2.74 22.06 -6.52
CA ASP A 159 -3.50 22.74 -5.47
C ASP A 159 -5.01 22.42 -5.54
N ASP A 160 -5.56 22.19 -6.75
CA ASP A 160 -6.95 21.79 -6.94
C ASP A 160 -7.17 20.36 -6.45
N VAL A 161 -6.23 19.47 -6.76
CA VAL A 161 -6.23 18.08 -6.31
C VAL A 161 -6.07 18.00 -4.79
N ALA A 162 -5.18 18.80 -4.19
CA ALA A 162 -4.98 18.85 -2.74
C ALA A 162 -6.26 19.30 -2.02
N ARG A 163 -6.93 20.36 -2.51
CA ARG A 163 -8.23 20.79 -1.97
C ARG A 163 -9.29 19.71 -2.11
N SER A 164 -9.30 18.97 -3.22
CA SER A 164 -10.23 17.85 -3.42
C SER A 164 -9.99 16.70 -2.45
N ILE A 165 -8.73 16.43 -2.09
CA ILE A 165 -8.36 15.45 -1.06
C ILE A 165 -8.84 15.92 0.31
N GLU A 166 -8.58 17.18 0.68
CA GLU A 166 -8.99 17.75 1.96
C GLU A 166 -10.51 17.83 2.11
N ALA A 167 -11.23 18.09 1.01
CA ALA A 167 -12.69 18.13 0.97
C ALA A 167 -13.36 16.79 1.32
N VAL A 168 -12.62 15.67 1.33
CA VAL A 168 -13.11 14.38 1.83
C VAL A 168 -13.42 14.43 3.34
N GLY A 169 -12.76 15.33 4.08
CA GLY A 169 -13.02 15.55 5.51
C GLY A 169 -12.46 14.48 6.46
N LYS A 170 -11.71 13.51 5.92
CA LYS A 170 -10.97 12.48 6.67
C LYS A 170 -9.68 12.12 5.91
N PRO A 171 -8.69 11.50 6.57
CA PRO A 171 -7.48 11.01 5.91
C PRO A 171 -7.76 10.19 4.64
N VAL A 172 -6.95 10.34 3.59
CA VAL A 172 -7.11 9.58 2.33
C VAL A 172 -5.88 8.72 2.07
N VAL A 173 -6.11 7.43 1.84
CA VAL A 173 -5.09 6.41 1.58
C VAL A 173 -5.25 5.95 0.13
N PHE A 174 -4.35 6.40 -0.74
CA PHE A 174 -4.30 5.97 -2.14
C PHE A 174 -3.43 4.71 -2.27
N LEU A 175 -4.02 3.62 -2.75
CA LEU A 175 -3.35 2.35 -3.03
C LEU A 175 -3.37 2.11 -4.54
N VAL A 176 -2.21 2.22 -5.17
CA VAL A 176 -2.03 2.17 -6.63
C VAL A 176 -1.24 0.92 -7.00
N ASP A 177 -1.93 -0.15 -7.38
CA ASP A 177 -1.28 -1.40 -7.75
C ASP A 177 -0.81 -1.37 -9.22
N GLU A 178 0.40 -1.87 -9.47
CA GLU A 178 0.94 -2.11 -10.82
C GLU A 178 0.93 -0.86 -11.73
N VAL A 179 1.40 0.28 -11.19
CA VAL A 179 1.37 1.58 -11.89
C VAL A 179 2.11 1.56 -13.24
N LEU A 180 3.20 0.79 -13.33
CA LEU A 180 3.98 0.67 -14.56
C LEU A 180 3.22 -0.14 -15.63
N ALA A 181 2.44 -1.14 -15.21
CA ALA A 181 1.62 -1.94 -16.10
C ALA A 181 0.46 -1.12 -16.67
N TYR A 182 -0.13 -0.23 -15.87
CA TYR A 182 -1.10 0.76 -16.36
C TYR A 182 -0.48 1.63 -17.44
N LEU A 183 0.61 2.34 -17.09
CA LEU A 183 1.25 3.28 -17.99
C LEU A 183 1.66 2.60 -19.31
N ALA A 184 2.08 1.32 -19.28
CA ALA A 184 2.49 0.59 -20.48
C ALA A 184 1.37 0.42 -21.51
N LYS A 185 0.12 0.34 -21.05
CA LYS A 185 -1.07 0.26 -21.91
C LYS A 185 -1.40 1.59 -22.57
N ARG A 186 -0.90 2.71 -22.03
CA ARG A 186 -1.21 4.08 -22.46
C ARG A 186 -0.44 4.51 -23.71
N LYS A 187 0.62 3.78 -24.09
CA LYS A 187 1.44 4.05 -25.29
C LYS A 187 1.88 5.52 -25.35
N GLU A 188 1.42 6.28 -26.35
CA GLU A 188 1.74 7.70 -26.54
C GLU A 188 1.28 8.57 -25.34
N MET A 189 0.21 8.16 -24.65
CA MET A 189 -0.33 8.88 -23.48
C MET A 189 0.47 8.64 -22.19
N TRP A 190 1.50 7.77 -22.22
CA TRP A 190 2.36 7.45 -21.06
C TRP A 190 2.83 8.71 -20.31
N VAL A 191 3.27 9.73 -21.06
CA VAL A 191 3.85 10.94 -20.49
C VAL A 191 2.80 11.78 -19.76
N SER A 192 1.62 11.90 -20.36
CA SER A 192 0.50 12.66 -19.81
C SER A 192 -0.01 11.99 -18.53
N ASP A 193 -0.24 10.69 -18.56
CA ASP A 193 -0.77 9.95 -17.42
C ASP A 193 0.24 9.90 -16.27
N LEU A 194 1.54 9.79 -16.56
CA LEU A 194 2.59 9.94 -15.55
C LEU A 194 2.56 11.33 -14.90
N ALA A 195 2.24 12.39 -15.64
CA ALA A 195 2.10 13.73 -15.10
C ALA A 195 0.89 13.87 -14.15
N PHE A 196 -0.24 13.24 -14.47
CA PHE A 196 -1.41 13.21 -13.58
C PHE A 196 -1.14 12.37 -12.31
N ILE A 197 -0.53 11.20 -12.44
CA ILE A 197 -0.11 10.37 -11.30
C ILE A 197 0.85 11.15 -10.40
N ARG A 198 1.82 11.87 -10.98
CA ARG A 198 2.75 12.74 -10.26
C ARG A 198 2.02 13.87 -9.54
N THR A 199 1.08 14.53 -10.22
CA THR A 199 0.28 15.62 -9.64
C THR A 199 -0.52 15.14 -8.43
N LEU A 200 -1.12 13.95 -8.50
CA LEU A 200 -1.81 13.34 -7.36
C LEU A 200 -0.84 13.07 -6.20
N ALA A 201 0.33 12.49 -6.47
CA ALA A 201 1.32 12.21 -5.43
C ALA A 201 1.87 13.49 -4.77
N GLU A 202 2.08 14.56 -5.54
CA GLU A 202 2.48 15.87 -5.02
C GLU A 202 1.37 16.50 -4.16
N ALA A 203 0.12 16.43 -4.61
CA ALA A 203 -1.02 16.92 -3.83
C ALA A 203 -1.16 16.17 -2.50
N VAL A 204 -0.98 14.84 -2.51
CA VAL A 204 -0.98 14.02 -1.29
C VAL A 204 0.14 14.45 -0.32
N ALA A 205 1.33 14.76 -0.84
CA ALA A 205 2.46 15.25 -0.04
C ALA A 205 2.16 16.60 0.64
N ASP A 206 1.39 17.47 -0.02
CA ASP A 206 1.01 18.78 0.52
C ASP A 206 -0.18 18.74 1.51
N THR A 207 -0.95 17.65 1.54
CA THR A 207 -1.98 17.47 2.59
C THR A 207 -1.37 16.98 3.90
N ALA A 208 -2.05 17.18 5.03
CA ALA A 208 -1.52 16.73 6.32
C ALA A 208 -1.59 15.19 6.47
N ASN A 209 -2.77 14.60 6.31
CA ASN A 209 -3.04 13.23 6.76
C ASN A 209 -3.29 12.23 5.63
N SER A 210 -2.83 12.49 4.41
CA SER A 210 -3.00 11.55 3.28
C SER A 210 -1.70 10.86 2.91
N VAL A 211 -1.84 9.68 2.32
CA VAL A 211 -0.71 8.85 1.88
C VAL A 211 -0.99 8.23 0.52
N PHE A 212 0.05 8.11 -0.29
CA PHE A 212 0.06 7.48 -1.60
C PHE A 212 1.04 6.33 -1.58
N VAL A 213 0.55 5.11 -1.82
CA VAL A 213 1.36 3.89 -1.87
C VAL A 213 1.15 3.25 -3.24
N ALA A 214 2.19 3.26 -4.06
CA ALA A 214 2.19 2.63 -5.37
C ALA A 214 3.14 1.44 -5.44
N THR A 215 2.79 0.43 -6.22
CA THR A 215 3.65 -0.72 -6.51
C THR A 215 4.15 -0.67 -7.93
N VAL A 216 5.38 -1.14 -8.13
CA VAL A 216 5.98 -1.33 -9.46
C VAL A 216 6.19 -2.83 -9.68
N PRO A 217 5.83 -3.40 -10.86
CA PRO A 217 5.95 -4.83 -11.15
C PRO A 217 7.35 -5.40 -10.90
N SER A 218 7.40 -6.69 -10.59
CA SER A 218 8.62 -7.44 -10.29
C SER A 218 9.45 -7.76 -11.52
N ASP A 219 8.78 -7.91 -12.65
CA ASP A 219 9.40 -8.12 -13.94
C ASP A 219 9.65 -6.77 -14.61
N THR A 220 10.81 -6.19 -14.34
CA THR A 220 11.25 -4.94 -14.99
C THR A 220 11.78 -5.18 -16.41
N SER A 221 11.03 -5.91 -17.23
CA SER A 221 11.28 -5.98 -18.68
C SER A 221 11.24 -4.57 -19.31
N ASN A 222 10.45 -3.66 -18.75
CA ASN A 222 10.44 -2.22 -19.10
C ASN A 222 11.36 -1.39 -18.19
N GLN A 223 12.68 -1.58 -18.31
CA GLN A 223 13.66 -0.84 -17.50
C GLN A 223 13.63 0.68 -17.73
N GLU A 224 13.34 1.12 -18.96
CA GLU A 224 13.30 2.55 -19.27
C GLU A 224 12.09 3.24 -18.63
N GLY A 225 10.91 2.63 -18.75
CA GLY A 225 9.71 3.09 -18.05
C GLY A 225 9.90 3.12 -16.54
N TYR A 226 10.57 2.10 -15.96
CA TYR A 226 10.91 2.07 -14.54
C TYR A 226 11.79 3.25 -14.13
N LYS A 227 12.91 3.48 -14.84
CA LYS A 227 13.82 4.59 -14.56
C LYS A 227 13.10 5.93 -14.64
N ARG A 228 12.25 6.10 -15.65
CA ARG A 228 11.45 7.32 -15.83
C ARG A 228 10.45 7.54 -14.70
N LEU A 229 9.74 6.49 -14.27
CA LEU A 229 8.82 6.54 -13.14
C LEU A 229 9.56 6.91 -11.85
N VAL A 230 10.65 6.20 -11.53
CA VAL A 230 11.45 6.48 -10.33
C VAL A 230 12.00 7.89 -10.34
N ALA A 231 12.49 8.37 -11.49
CA ALA A 231 12.98 9.73 -11.65
C ALA A 231 11.88 10.78 -11.40
N ALA A 232 10.66 10.54 -11.88
CA ALA A 232 9.52 11.44 -11.66
C ALA A 232 9.14 11.58 -10.18
N PHE A 233 9.37 10.53 -9.38
CA PHE A 233 9.02 10.48 -7.96
C PHE A 233 10.17 10.85 -7.01
N LYS A 234 11.41 10.95 -7.50
CA LYS A 234 12.61 11.20 -6.67
C LYS A 234 12.52 12.51 -5.87
N GLU A 235 12.10 13.61 -6.50
CA GLU A 235 11.99 14.91 -5.83
C GLU A 235 10.81 14.97 -4.85
N ILE A 236 9.75 14.19 -5.09
CA ILE A 236 8.58 14.14 -4.21
C ILE A 236 8.95 13.43 -2.91
N LYS A 237 9.66 12.30 -3.01
CA LYS A 237 10.14 11.56 -1.83
C LYS A 237 11.03 12.42 -0.93
N ARG A 238 11.92 13.23 -1.51
CA ARG A 238 12.77 14.16 -0.76
C ARG A 238 11.99 15.25 -0.02
N LYS A 239 10.89 15.75 -0.59
CA LYS A 239 10.01 16.72 0.09
C LYS A 239 9.10 16.08 1.14
N ALA A 240 8.77 14.81 0.96
CA ALA A 240 7.88 14.06 1.83
C ALA A 240 8.57 13.49 3.07
N GLU A 241 9.90 13.41 3.08
CA GLU A 241 10.70 13.17 4.29
C GLU A 241 10.79 14.50 5.07
N PRO A 242 10.16 14.63 6.26
CA PRO A 242 10.48 15.74 7.14
C PRO A 242 11.96 15.61 7.53
N ASP A 243 12.69 16.73 7.62
CA ASP A 243 14.09 16.76 8.06
C ASP A 243 14.32 15.76 9.20
N SER A 244 15.03 14.67 8.90
CA SER A 244 15.44 13.72 9.92
C SER A 244 16.28 14.49 10.94
N PRO A 245 16.07 14.34 12.26
CA PRO A 245 16.95 14.96 13.22
C PRO A 245 18.38 14.51 12.92
N ALA A 246 19.30 15.48 12.79
CA ALA A 246 20.71 15.23 12.54
C ALA A 246 21.20 14.12 13.48
N GLU A 247 21.84 13.09 12.92
CA GLU A 247 22.42 12.02 13.72
C GLU A 247 23.31 12.65 14.81
N PRO A 248 23.21 12.20 16.07
CA PRO A 248 24.11 12.67 17.11
C PRO A 248 25.53 12.23 16.73
N GLY A 249 26.36 13.24 16.43
CA GLY A 249 27.81 13.07 16.22
C GLY A 249 28.58 12.78 17.49
#